data_AF-E5KWP4-F1
#
_entry.id   AF-E5KWP4-F1
#
_cell.length_a   1.000
_cell.length_b   1.000
_cell.length_c   1.000
_cell.angle_alpha   90.00
_cell.angle_beta   90.00
_cell.angle_gamma   90.00
#
_symmetry.space_group_name_H-M   'P 1'
#
loop_
_entity.id
_entity.type
_entity.pdbx_description
1 polymer ?
#
loop_
_entity_poly.entity_id
_entity_poly.type
_entity_poly.pdbx_seq_one_letter_code
_entity_poly.pdbx_strand_id
1 'polypeptide(L)'
;MQRILRKELEPGDIGDSNEKYADNHKQGDKKRKVSYNVHPFVDYSIPQSPVRDVSIRLESLSKILNAEVDSNYLSVARDLFSLSFYLGGINMTDLMDMDFRNSRYIQYSRKKIMGRTSNANVIILPVHEKAACIIAKWMNPRTGKLDFHYNFTYKNFSRHISRGIAKLAKELGIKERVVYYSARKTFAQLASELGIPDGVIDYCLGHSDKSRGVIRYYAKVKEKQAEIAINRVIDYVDHPEKYKEFLEMRADIMLMKS
;
A
#
# COMPACT_ATOMS: atom_id res chain seq x y z
N MET A 1 4.19 17.89 -46.43
CA MET A 1 3.50 18.24 -45.16
C MET A 1 2.33 17.28 -44.99
N GLN A 2 2.17 16.42 -43.98
CA GLN A 2 2.67 16.38 -42.61
C GLN A 2 3.03 14.93 -42.20
N ARG A 3 4.10 14.81 -41.42
CA ARG A 3 4.55 13.62 -40.69
C ARG A 3 3.56 13.33 -39.55
N ILE A 4 2.90 12.17 -39.54
CA ILE A 4 2.34 11.60 -38.31
C ILE A 4 3.37 10.61 -37.78
N LEU A 5 4.00 10.95 -36.65
CA LEU A 5 4.90 10.06 -35.93
C LEU A 5 4.11 8.80 -35.52
N ARG A 6 4.53 7.62 -36.00
CA ARG A 6 4.28 6.37 -35.30
C ARG A 6 5.02 6.45 -33.97
N LYS A 7 4.27 6.58 -32.88
CA LYS A 7 4.79 6.39 -31.54
C LYS A 7 4.82 4.88 -31.32
N GLU A 8 6.00 4.27 -31.33
CA GLU A 8 6.15 2.89 -30.88
C GLU A 8 5.73 2.84 -29.40
N LEU A 9 4.72 2.04 -29.10
CA LEU A 9 4.24 1.83 -27.74
C LEU A 9 5.21 0.86 -27.05
N GLU A 10 5.70 1.25 -25.89
CA GLU A 10 6.55 0.40 -25.04
C GLU A 10 5.76 -0.87 -24.65
N PRO A 11 6.41 -2.04 -24.52
CA PRO A 11 5.72 -3.30 -24.22
C PRO A 11 4.83 -3.27 -22.96
N GLY A 12 5.16 -2.42 -21.99
CA GLY A 12 4.35 -2.20 -20.78
C GLY A 12 3.06 -1.41 -21.01
N ASP A 13 3.02 -0.52 -22.00
CA ASP A 13 1.82 0.27 -22.35
C ASP A 13 0.76 -0.59 -23.07
N ILE A 14 1.20 -1.64 -23.76
CA ILE A 14 0.35 -2.64 -24.43
C ILE A 14 -0.33 -3.55 -23.39
N GLY A 15 0.37 -3.89 -22.30
CA GLY A 15 -0.18 -4.71 -21.22
C GLY A 15 -1.32 -4.01 -20.45
N ASP A 16 -1.09 -2.76 -20.02
CA ASP A 16 -2.09 -1.98 -19.25
C ASP A 16 -3.30 -1.54 -20.11
N SER A 17 -3.12 -1.42 -21.42
CA SER A 17 -4.24 -1.20 -22.35
C SER A 17 -5.07 -2.47 -22.54
N ASN A 18 -4.44 -3.61 -22.85
CA ASN A 18 -5.14 -4.89 -23.01
C ASN A 18 -5.88 -5.33 -21.74
N GLU A 19 -5.34 -5.08 -20.55
CA GLU A 19 -6.00 -5.38 -19.28
C GLU A 19 -7.26 -4.52 -19.08
N LYS A 20 -7.21 -3.22 -19.43
CA LYS A 20 -8.38 -2.33 -19.41
C LYS A 20 -9.44 -2.72 -20.45
N TYR A 21 -9.03 -3.14 -21.65
CA TYR A 21 -9.95 -3.63 -22.68
C TYR A 21 -10.64 -4.93 -22.22
N ALA A 22 -9.90 -5.88 -21.66
CA ALA A 22 -10.46 -7.12 -21.13
C ALA A 22 -11.42 -6.87 -19.94
N ASP A 23 -11.09 -5.93 -19.05
CA ASP A 23 -11.98 -5.52 -17.94
C ASP A 23 -13.30 -4.93 -18.45
N ASN A 24 -13.25 -4.11 -19.52
CA ASN A 24 -14.45 -3.52 -20.13
C ASN A 24 -15.36 -4.57 -20.77
N HIS A 25 -14.80 -5.56 -21.48
CA HIS A 25 -15.57 -6.67 -22.07
C HIS A 25 -16.22 -7.55 -21.00
N LYS A 26 -15.45 -7.93 -19.96
CA LYS A 26 -15.99 -8.67 -18.81
C LYS A 26 -17.14 -7.92 -18.13
N GLN A 27 -17.09 -6.58 -18.11
CA GLN A 27 -18.15 -5.76 -17.53
C GLN A 27 -19.37 -5.61 -18.45
N GLY A 28 -19.18 -5.66 -19.78
CA GLY A 28 -20.26 -5.71 -20.78
C GLY A 28 -21.04 -7.02 -20.75
N ASP A 29 -20.34 -8.16 -20.68
CA ASP A 29 -20.93 -9.50 -20.58
C ASP A 29 -21.72 -9.67 -19.28
N LYS A 30 -21.15 -9.24 -18.15
CA LYS A 30 -21.85 -9.26 -16.85
C LYS A 30 -23.13 -8.43 -16.82
N LYS A 31 -23.21 -7.38 -17.63
CA LYS A 31 -24.41 -6.54 -17.77
C LYS A 31 -25.35 -6.99 -18.90
N ARG A 32 -25.07 -8.15 -19.52
CA ARG A 32 -25.79 -8.70 -20.70
C ARG A 32 -25.92 -7.71 -21.86
N LYS A 33 -24.97 -6.78 -21.99
CA LYS A 33 -24.98 -5.77 -23.06
C LYS A 33 -24.32 -6.26 -24.35
N VAL A 34 -23.59 -7.36 -24.27
CA VAL A 34 -22.93 -8.03 -25.40
C VAL A 34 -23.11 -9.53 -25.21
N SER A 35 -23.24 -10.27 -26.32
CA SER A 35 -23.31 -11.72 -26.35
C SER A 35 -22.28 -12.22 -27.36
N TYR A 36 -21.51 -13.22 -26.98
CA TYR A 36 -20.49 -13.84 -27.82
C TYR A 36 -20.78 -15.33 -27.96
N ASN A 37 -20.78 -15.85 -29.18
CA ASN A 37 -20.84 -17.29 -29.43
C ASN A 37 -19.56 -18.00 -28.98
N VAL A 38 -18.42 -17.30 -29.06
CA VAL A 38 -17.11 -17.73 -28.54
C VAL A 38 -16.49 -16.54 -27.85
N HIS A 39 -16.09 -16.68 -26.58
CA HIS A 39 -15.56 -15.58 -25.79
C HIS A 39 -14.27 -15.01 -26.43
N PRO A 40 -14.13 -13.69 -26.63
CA PRO A 40 -13.02 -13.10 -27.40
C PRO A 40 -11.63 -13.26 -26.78
N PHE A 41 -11.55 -13.78 -25.55
CA PHE A 41 -10.30 -14.07 -24.84
C PHE A 41 -10.14 -15.57 -24.51
N VAL A 42 -10.86 -16.47 -25.21
CA VAL A 42 -10.79 -17.92 -24.93
C VAL A 42 -9.37 -18.48 -25.07
N ASP A 43 -8.62 -17.96 -26.06
CA ASP A 43 -7.24 -18.38 -26.34
C ASP A 43 -6.19 -17.35 -25.87
N TYR A 44 -6.62 -16.32 -25.12
CA TYR A 44 -5.72 -15.28 -24.61
C TYR A 44 -5.47 -15.47 -23.13
N SER A 45 -4.31 -16.04 -22.79
CA SER A 45 -3.80 -16.01 -21.41
C SER A 45 -3.14 -14.66 -21.15
N ILE A 46 -3.66 -13.91 -20.19
CA ILE A 46 -2.98 -12.70 -19.70
C ILE A 46 -1.64 -13.15 -19.11
N PRO A 47 -0.50 -12.71 -19.65
CA PRO A 47 0.79 -13.08 -19.11
C PRO A 47 0.87 -12.59 -17.67
N GLN A 48 1.16 -13.50 -16.74
CA GLN A 48 1.43 -13.13 -15.35
C GLN A 48 2.69 -12.26 -15.36
N SER A 49 2.54 -10.98 -15.03
CA SER A 49 3.71 -10.12 -14.81
C SER A 49 4.55 -10.76 -13.70
N PRO A 50 5.89 -10.84 -13.83
CA PRO A 50 6.73 -11.38 -12.78
C PRO A 50 6.42 -10.67 -11.47
N VAL A 51 6.14 -11.42 -10.41
CA VAL A 51 5.88 -10.88 -9.08
C VAL A 51 7.16 -10.20 -8.63
N ARG A 52 7.21 -8.88 -8.76
CA ARG A 52 8.33 -8.09 -8.25
C ARG A 52 8.23 -8.13 -6.73
N ASP A 53 9.07 -8.92 -6.09
CA ASP A 53 9.27 -8.80 -4.66
C ASP A 53 9.94 -7.44 -4.40
N VAL A 54 9.14 -6.53 -3.84
CA VAL A 54 9.57 -5.19 -3.44
C VAL A 54 9.45 -5.02 -1.94
N SER A 55 9.18 -6.11 -1.20
CA SER A 55 9.43 -6.10 0.24
C SER A 55 10.93 -5.85 0.47
N ILE A 56 11.25 -5.25 1.59
CA ILE A 56 12.62 -4.94 2.01
C ILE A 56 12.88 -5.61 3.34
N ARG A 57 14.14 -5.97 3.59
CA ARG A 57 14.57 -6.55 4.86
C ARG A 57 14.26 -5.65 6.03
N LEU A 58 14.11 -6.26 7.21
CA LEU A 58 13.86 -5.56 8.46
C LEU A 58 14.96 -4.53 8.76
N GLU A 59 16.24 -4.87 8.52
CA GLU A 59 17.33 -3.92 8.76
C GLU A 59 17.26 -2.71 7.84
N SER A 60 16.94 -2.91 6.56
CA SER A 60 16.75 -1.81 5.60
C SER A 60 15.56 -0.94 5.95
N LEU A 61 14.45 -1.55 6.37
CA LEU A 61 13.28 -0.82 6.87
C LEU A 61 13.65 0.04 8.08
N SER A 62 14.30 -0.56 9.09
CA SER A 62 14.69 0.14 10.32
C SER A 62 15.63 1.32 10.01
N LYS A 63 16.60 1.14 9.10
CA LYS A 63 17.45 2.24 8.63
C LYS A 63 16.67 3.39 8.04
N ILE A 64 15.65 3.13 7.21
CA ILE A 64 14.83 4.18 6.59
C ILE A 64 13.96 4.88 7.65
N LEU A 65 13.28 4.12 8.50
CA LEU A 65 12.36 4.67 9.51
C LEU A 65 13.09 5.56 10.51
N ASN A 66 14.33 5.21 10.87
CA ASN A 66 15.16 5.92 11.84
C ASN A 66 16.18 6.88 11.19
N ALA A 67 16.14 7.08 9.87
CA ALA A 67 17.12 7.94 9.19
C ALA A 67 16.98 9.39 9.64
N GLU A 68 18.06 9.98 10.15
CA GLU A 68 18.19 11.43 10.30
C GLU A 68 18.61 12.04 8.98
N VAL A 69 17.91 13.08 8.53
CA VAL A 69 18.12 13.70 7.22
C VAL A 69 18.02 15.20 7.32
N ASP A 70 19.03 15.90 6.78
CA ASP A 70 19.11 17.36 6.81
C ASP A 70 18.30 18.02 5.68
N SER A 71 17.97 17.26 4.63
CA SER A 71 17.23 17.76 3.47
C SER A 71 15.73 17.66 3.68
N ASN A 72 15.00 18.77 3.54
CA ASN A 72 13.53 18.77 3.54
C ASN A 72 12.94 17.75 2.54
N TYR A 73 13.52 17.65 1.36
CA TYR A 73 13.11 16.68 0.33
C TYR A 73 13.21 15.23 0.81
N LEU A 74 14.33 14.85 1.44
CA LEU A 74 14.52 13.51 1.96
C LEU A 74 13.67 13.27 3.21
N SER A 75 13.48 14.29 4.04
CA SER A 75 12.58 14.23 5.19
C SER A 75 11.15 13.93 4.76
N VAL A 76 10.64 14.62 3.74
CA VAL A 76 9.28 14.37 3.21
C VAL A 76 9.19 12.95 2.63
N ALA A 77 10.19 12.51 1.87
CA ALA A 77 10.21 11.16 1.29
C ALA A 77 10.22 10.06 2.37
N ARG A 78 11.07 10.21 3.39
CA ARG A 78 11.12 9.33 4.58
C ARG A 78 9.78 9.32 5.29
N ASP A 79 9.27 10.49 5.66
CA ASP A 79 8.07 10.62 6.50
C ASP A 79 6.83 10.06 5.80
N LEU A 80 6.69 10.23 4.48
CA LEU A 80 5.61 9.63 3.70
C LEU A 80 5.72 8.10 3.58
N PHE A 81 6.95 7.59 3.44
CA PHE A 81 7.20 6.14 3.45
C PHE A 81 6.84 5.56 4.83
N SER A 82 7.30 6.21 5.90
CA SER A 82 7.00 5.85 7.29
C SER A 82 5.51 5.88 7.59
N LEU A 83 4.78 6.91 7.17
CA LEU A 83 3.32 6.99 7.33
C LEU A 83 2.60 5.85 6.61
N SER A 84 3.04 5.51 5.39
CA SER A 84 2.50 4.34 4.69
C SER A 84 2.65 3.10 5.56
N PHE A 85 3.86 2.84 6.08
CA PHE A 85 4.14 1.68 6.91
C PHE A 85 3.35 1.67 8.23
N TYR A 86 3.45 2.74 9.03
CA TYR A 86 2.84 2.81 10.37
C TYR A 86 1.32 2.81 10.35
N LEU A 87 0.69 3.21 9.24
CA LEU A 87 -0.76 3.19 9.09
C LEU A 87 -1.26 1.93 8.36
N GLY A 88 -0.55 0.81 8.47
CA GLY A 88 -1.00 -0.47 7.90
C GLY A 88 -0.80 -0.60 6.39
N GLY A 89 0.19 0.10 5.84
CA GLY A 89 0.53 0.06 4.43
C GLY A 89 -0.35 0.92 3.54
N ILE A 90 -0.89 2.07 3.99
CA ILE A 90 -1.79 2.90 3.16
C ILE A 90 -1.09 3.40 1.88
N ASN A 91 -1.85 3.49 0.78
CA ASN A 91 -1.34 4.01 -0.49
C ASN A 91 -1.22 5.54 -0.45
N MET A 92 -0.25 6.11 -1.16
CA MET A 92 -0.04 7.56 -1.20
C MET A 92 -1.28 8.34 -1.62
N THR A 93 -2.04 7.85 -2.62
CA THR A 93 -3.27 8.55 -3.05
C THR A 93 -4.25 8.68 -1.89
N ASP A 94 -4.54 7.57 -1.22
CA ASP A 94 -5.48 7.57 -0.09
C ASP A 94 -4.93 8.46 1.04
N LEU A 95 -3.62 8.33 1.35
CA LEU A 95 -2.94 9.12 2.38
C LEU A 95 -3.04 10.64 2.17
N MET A 96 -2.90 11.11 0.93
CA MET A 96 -2.98 12.54 0.59
C MET A 96 -4.41 13.11 0.67
N ASP A 97 -5.42 12.26 0.61
CA ASP A 97 -6.83 12.66 0.65
C ASP A 97 -7.46 12.58 2.04
N MET A 98 -6.76 11.96 2.99
CA MET A 98 -7.24 11.70 4.35
C MET A 98 -7.28 12.95 5.22
N ASP A 99 -8.18 12.90 6.20
CA ASP A 99 -8.31 13.88 7.28
C ASP A 99 -7.73 13.29 8.56
N PHE A 100 -6.72 13.96 9.10
CA PHE A 100 -5.94 13.54 10.26
C PHE A 100 -6.24 14.35 11.53
N ARG A 101 -7.32 15.16 11.54
CA ARG A 101 -7.69 15.94 12.73
C ARG A 101 -8.02 15.06 13.93
N ASN A 102 -8.42 13.81 13.70
CA ASN A 102 -8.52 12.82 14.76
C ASN A 102 -7.16 12.13 14.96
N SER A 103 -6.55 12.37 16.11
CA SER A 103 -5.24 11.82 16.45
C SER A 103 -5.25 10.36 16.89
N ARG A 104 -6.44 9.78 17.17
CA ARG A 104 -6.56 8.40 17.68
C ARG A 104 -6.76 7.38 16.57
N TYR A 105 -7.55 7.73 15.57
CA TYR A 105 -7.84 6.85 14.44
C TYR A 105 -8.03 7.66 13.16
N ILE A 106 -7.71 7.01 12.06
CA ILE A 106 -8.00 7.48 10.71
C ILE A 106 -9.19 6.70 10.15
N GLN A 107 -10.01 7.40 9.37
CA GLN A 107 -11.14 6.81 8.68
C GLN A 107 -11.07 7.18 7.21
N TYR A 108 -11.06 6.19 6.32
CA TYR A 108 -11.03 6.46 4.88
C TYR A 108 -11.76 5.40 4.07
N SER A 109 -12.18 5.78 2.86
CA SER A 109 -12.70 4.86 1.85
C SER A 109 -11.68 4.79 0.73
N ARG A 110 -11.18 3.58 0.43
CA ARG A 110 -10.11 3.41 -0.55
C ARG A 110 -10.58 3.79 -1.96
N LYS A 111 -9.88 4.75 -2.59
CA LYS A 111 -10.26 5.29 -3.92
C LYS A 111 -10.33 4.25 -5.02
N LYS A 112 -9.48 3.21 -4.96
CA LYS A 112 -9.48 2.10 -5.93
C LYS A 112 -10.84 1.39 -6.08
N ILE A 113 -11.67 1.43 -5.04
CA ILE A 113 -12.97 0.73 -4.98
C ILE A 113 -14.15 1.65 -5.30
N MET A 114 -13.97 2.97 -5.22
CA MET A 114 -15.04 3.98 -5.33
C MET A 114 -15.77 4.04 -6.68
N GLY A 115 -15.35 3.28 -7.70
CA GLY A 115 -16.04 3.16 -8.99
C GLY A 115 -16.65 1.78 -9.29
N ARG A 116 -16.46 0.77 -8.43
CA ARG A 116 -16.82 -0.64 -8.72
C ARG A 116 -17.91 -1.20 -7.80
N THR A 117 -18.26 -0.55 -6.69
CA THR A 117 -19.24 -1.06 -5.72
C THR A 117 -20.01 0.11 -5.09
N SER A 118 -21.33 -0.04 -4.93
CA SER A 118 -22.22 1.00 -4.39
C SER A 118 -22.05 1.27 -2.89
N ASN A 119 -21.32 0.42 -2.17
CA ASN A 119 -21.01 0.58 -0.76
C ASN A 119 -19.51 0.87 -0.62
N ALA A 120 -19.15 2.11 -0.34
CA ALA A 120 -17.78 2.46 0.04
C ALA A 120 -17.48 1.78 1.39
N ASN A 121 -16.63 0.75 1.38
CA ASN A 121 -16.15 0.12 2.60
C ASN A 121 -15.28 1.14 3.35
N VAL A 122 -15.82 1.66 4.44
CA VAL A 122 -15.10 2.53 5.36
C VAL A 122 -14.12 1.67 6.17
N ILE A 123 -12.84 2.04 6.10
CA ILE A 123 -11.76 1.43 6.86
C ILE A 123 -11.43 2.38 8.01
N ILE A 124 -11.29 1.82 9.22
CA ILE A 124 -10.87 2.54 10.42
C ILE A 124 -9.60 1.89 10.92
N LEU A 125 -8.52 2.68 11.02
CA LEU A 125 -7.24 2.21 11.55
C LEU A 125 -6.79 3.11 12.68
N PRO A 126 -6.19 2.57 13.74
CA PRO A 126 -5.60 3.37 14.80
C PRO A 126 -4.38 4.11 14.28
N VAL A 127 -4.05 5.20 14.96
CA VAL A 127 -2.83 5.97 14.72
C VAL A 127 -1.83 5.64 15.83
N HIS A 128 -0.79 4.90 15.48
CA HIS A 128 0.35 4.66 16.39
C HIS A 128 1.08 5.98 16.70
N GLU A 129 1.70 6.09 17.87
CA GLU A 129 2.41 7.32 18.30
C GLU A 129 3.46 7.81 17.28
N LYS A 130 4.24 6.89 16.70
CA LYS A 130 5.22 7.21 15.64
C LYS A 130 4.57 7.83 14.40
N ALA A 131 3.37 7.37 14.02
CA ALA A 131 2.60 8.00 12.95
C ALA A 131 2.06 9.37 13.39
N ALA A 132 1.56 9.47 14.62
CA ALA A 132 1.04 10.72 15.18
C ALA A 132 2.10 11.83 15.19
N CYS A 133 3.35 11.52 15.54
CA CYS A 133 4.46 12.47 15.48
C CYS A 133 4.68 13.02 14.06
N ILE A 134 4.66 12.16 13.05
CA ILE A 134 4.84 12.58 11.65
C ILE A 134 3.62 13.36 11.15
N ILE A 135 2.41 12.93 11.51
CA ILE A 135 1.17 13.65 11.19
C ILE A 135 1.22 15.05 11.79
N ALA A 136 1.58 15.19 13.06
CA ALA A 136 1.64 16.49 13.74
C ALA A 136 2.63 17.45 13.05
N LYS A 137 3.71 16.92 12.47
CA LYS A 137 4.71 17.69 11.73
C LYS A 137 4.18 18.25 10.40
N TRP A 138 3.35 17.48 9.68
CA TRP A 138 2.97 17.80 8.28
C TRP A 138 1.48 18.14 8.09
N MET A 139 0.62 17.88 9.06
CA MET A 139 -0.80 18.15 8.93
C MET A 139 -1.08 19.65 8.99
N ASN A 140 -1.79 20.16 7.98
CA ASN A 140 -2.36 21.49 8.02
C ASN A 140 -3.62 21.48 8.91
N PRO A 141 -3.65 22.22 10.05
CA PRO A 141 -4.75 22.15 11.00
C PRO A 141 -6.08 22.69 10.45
N ARG A 142 -6.04 23.54 9.41
CA ARG A 142 -7.25 24.10 8.79
C ARG A 142 -7.94 23.10 7.88
N THR A 143 -7.16 22.30 7.15
CA THR A 143 -7.70 21.35 6.16
C THR A 143 -7.78 19.92 6.71
N GLY A 144 -7.00 19.61 7.76
CA GLY A 144 -6.82 18.25 8.27
C GLY A 144 -5.95 17.36 7.39
N LYS A 145 -5.45 17.88 6.26
CA LYS A 145 -4.66 17.10 5.29
C LYS A 145 -3.17 17.31 5.50
N LEU A 146 -2.38 16.35 5.02
CA LEU A 146 -0.93 16.50 4.94
C LEU A 146 -0.57 17.58 3.92
N ASP A 147 0.26 18.51 4.33
CA ASP A 147 0.78 19.61 3.53
C ASP A 147 2.31 19.63 3.61
N PHE A 148 2.95 19.30 2.48
CA PHE A 148 4.40 19.24 2.36
C PHE A 148 4.98 20.50 1.71
N HIS A 149 4.16 21.55 1.54
CA HIS A 149 4.55 22.82 0.93
C HIS A 149 5.07 22.70 -0.51
N TYR A 150 4.63 21.67 -1.24
CA TYR A 150 4.91 21.50 -2.67
C TYR A 150 3.70 21.88 -3.51
N ASN A 151 3.90 22.78 -4.47
CA ASN A 151 2.89 23.09 -5.49
C ASN A 151 3.01 22.13 -6.69
N PHE A 152 2.81 20.83 -6.44
CA PHE A 152 2.90 19.78 -7.46
C PHE A 152 1.55 19.15 -7.75
N THR A 153 1.34 18.78 -9.01
CA THR A 153 0.30 17.81 -9.34
C THR A 153 0.62 16.46 -8.68
N TYR A 154 -0.39 15.65 -8.38
CA TYR A 154 -0.18 14.33 -7.77
C TYR A 154 0.85 13.47 -8.52
N LYS A 155 0.82 13.48 -9.87
CA LYS A 155 1.78 12.74 -10.70
C LYS A 155 3.22 13.20 -10.49
N ASN A 156 3.43 14.52 -10.40
CA ASN A 156 4.76 15.09 -10.19
C ASN A 156 5.23 14.86 -8.76
N PHE A 157 4.34 15.03 -7.77
CA PHE A 157 4.59 14.71 -6.38
C PHE A 157 5.00 13.25 -6.20
N SER A 158 4.21 12.32 -6.74
CA SER A 158 4.50 10.88 -6.69
C SER A 158 5.87 10.52 -7.24
N ARG A 159 6.26 11.13 -8.38
CA ARG A 159 7.58 10.93 -8.97
C ARG A 159 8.69 11.56 -8.12
N HIS A 160 8.43 12.72 -7.53
CA HIS A 160 9.35 13.40 -6.63
C HIS A 160 9.64 12.52 -5.40
N ILE A 161 8.60 12.04 -4.72
CA ILE A 161 8.73 11.13 -3.57
C ILE A 161 9.44 9.83 -3.94
N SER A 162 9.10 9.24 -5.09
CA SER A 162 9.75 8.00 -5.54
C SER A 162 11.27 8.16 -5.74
N ARG A 163 11.70 9.31 -6.30
CA ARG A 163 13.12 9.64 -6.42
C ARG A 163 13.76 9.93 -5.07
N GLY A 164 13.02 10.52 -4.14
CA GLY A 164 13.50 10.82 -2.78
C GLY A 164 13.79 9.55 -2.01
N ILE A 165 12.88 8.58 -2.08
CA ILE A 165 13.05 7.25 -1.46
C ILE A 165 14.24 6.52 -2.07
N ALA A 166 14.38 6.51 -3.41
CA ALA A 166 15.51 5.87 -4.06
C ALA A 166 16.85 6.52 -3.68
N LYS A 167 16.88 7.85 -3.57
CA LYS A 167 18.06 8.60 -3.12
C LYS A 167 18.39 8.30 -1.66
N LEU A 168 17.41 8.33 -0.77
CA LEU A 168 17.57 8.01 0.65
C LEU A 168 18.12 6.58 0.84
N ALA A 169 17.55 5.60 0.15
CA ALA A 169 18.03 4.22 0.20
C ALA A 169 19.51 4.10 -0.21
N LYS A 170 19.91 4.83 -1.26
CA LYS A 170 21.32 4.88 -1.70
C LYS A 170 22.23 5.49 -0.64
N GLU A 171 21.81 6.60 0.00
CA GLU A 171 22.59 7.26 1.06
C GLU A 171 22.74 6.39 2.31
N LEU A 172 21.74 5.56 2.61
CA LEU A 172 21.76 4.60 3.72
C LEU A 172 22.50 3.28 3.39
N GLY A 173 23.08 3.17 2.19
CA GLY A 173 23.79 1.96 1.74
C GLY A 173 22.89 0.75 1.53
N ILE A 174 21.59 0.95 1.29
CA ILE A 174 20.62 -0.12 1.06
C ILE A 174 20.76 -0.59 -0.39
N LYS A 175 21.08 -1.88 -0.56
CA LYS A 175 21.26 -2.52 -1.89
C LYS A 175 19.93 -2.89 -2.56
N GLU A 176 18.89 -3.07 -1.75
CA GLU A 176 17.55 -3.43 -2.22
C GLU A 176 16.91 -2.26 -2.97
N ARG A 177 16.10 -2.57 -3.98
CA ARG A 177 15.33 -1.55 -4.66
C ARG A 177 14.16 -1.11 -3.77
N VAL A 178 14.31 0.04 -3.13
CA VAL A 178 13.23 0.63 -2.32
C VAL A 178 12.37 1.56 -3.16
N VAL A 179 11.06 1.35 -3.13
CA VAL A 179 10.05 2.25 -3.71
C VAL A 179 8.97 2.55 -2.69
N TYR A 180 8.10 3.54 -2.94
CA TYR A 180 7.01 3.85 -2.02
C TYR A 180 6.15 2.62 -1.67
N TYR A 181 5.86 1.78 -2.67
CA TYR A 181 5.07 0.57 -2.47
C TYR A 181 5.76 -0.51 -1.61
N SER A 182 7.08 -0.41 -1.40
CA SER A 182 7.82 -1.32 -0.51
C SER A 182 7.31 -1.25 0.92
N ALA A 183 6.93 -0.07 1.44
CA ALA A 183 6.36 0.08 2.78
C ALA A 183 5.14 -0.83 2.99
N ARG A 184 4.21 -0.84 2.03
CA ARG A 184 3.02 -1.70 2.07
C ARG A 184 3.37 -3.19 2.04
N LYS A 185 4.28 -3.58 1.14
CA LYS A 185 4.64 -4.98 0.95
C LYS A 185 5.42 -5.52 2.16
N THR A 186 6.33 -4.73 2.71
CA THR A 186 7.03 -5.06 3.94
C THR A 186 6.07 -5.16 5.12
N PHE A 187 5.14 -4.21 5.30
CA PHE A 187 4.14 -4.33 6.37
C PHE A 187 3.37 -5.66 6.30
N ALA A 188 2.85 -6.01 5.11
CA ALA A 188 2.10 -7.25 4.92
C ALA A 188 2.96 -8.50 5.16
N GLN A 189 4.21 -8.47 4.71
CA GLN A 189 5.17 -9.56 4.89
C GLN A 189 5.49 -9.78 6.38
N LEU A 190 5.89 -8.73 7.10
CA LEU A 190 6.17 -8.80 8.54
C LEU A 190 4.92 -9.24 9.32
N ALA A 191 3.74 -8.76 8.95
CA ALA A 191 2.50 -9.17 9.60
C ALA A 191 2.23 -10.68 9.43
N SER A 192 2.47 -11.22 8.23
CA SER A 192 2.34 -12.65 7.94
C SER A 192 3.34 -13.49 8.73
N GLU A 193 4.61 -13.06 8.78
CA GLU A 193 5.68 -13.67 9.60
C GLU A 193 5.33 -13.68 11.09
N LEU A 194 4.64 -12.64 11.57
CA LEU A 194 4.14 -12.54 12.95
C LEU A 194 2.85 -13.33 13.21
N GLY A 195 2.25 -13.93 12.17
CA GLY A 195 1.12 -14.85 12.29
C GLY A 195 -0.22 -14.14 12.38
N ILE A 196 -0.25 -12.88 11.96
CA ILE A 196 -1.48 -12.12 11.85
C ILE A 196 -2.32 -12.74 10.73
N PRO A 197 -3.61 -13.06 10.96
CA PRO A 197 -4.44 -13.69 9.93
C PRO A 197 -4.59 -12.82 8.68
N ASP A 198 -4.58 -13.44 7.50
CA ASP A 198 -4.70 -12.75 6.20
C ASP A 198 -5.89 -11.78 6.15
N GLY A 199 -7.04 -12.17 6.68
CA GLY A 199 -8.22 -11.30 6.72
C GLY A 199 -8.07 -10.06 7.61
N VAL A 200 -7.09 -10.01 8.52
CA VAL A 200 -6.72 -8.80 9.28
C VAL A 200 -5.71 -7.97 8.47
N ILE A 201 -4.71 -8.63 7.87
CA ILE A 201 -3.74 -7.97 6.98
C ILE A 201 -4.47 -7.27 5.82
N ASP A 202 -5.40 -7.96 5.16
CA ASP A 202 -6.21 -7.42 4.07
C ASP A 202 -7.07 -6.22 4.51
N TYR A 203 -7.57 -6.24 5.74
CA TYR A 203 -8.31 -5.12 6.31
C TYR A 203 -7.38 -3.90 6.50
N CYS A 204 -6.19 -4.08 7.07
CA CYS A 204 -5.17 -3.02 7.19
C CYS A 204 -4.80 -2.44 5.82
N LEU A 205 -4.61 -3.31 4.81
CA LEU A 205 -4.28 -2.91 3.44
C LEU A 205 -5.46 -2.25 2.69
N GLY A 206 -6.65 -2.24 3.28
CA GLY A 206 -7.87 -1.72 2.68
C GLY A 206 -8.33 -2.52 1.47
N HIS A 207 -8.12 -3.83 1.45
CA HIS A 207 -8.72 -4.71 0.44
C HIS A 207 -10.22 -4.87 0.73
N SER A 208 -11.05 -4.78 -0.31
CA SER A 208 -12.47 -5.11 -0.18
C SER A 208 -12.58 -6.61 0.02
N ASP A 209 -13.12 -7.00 1.16
CA ASP A 209 -13.54 -8.37 1.37
C ASP A 209 -14.68 -8.67 0.38
N LYS A 210 -14.42 -9.45 -0.67
CA LYS A 210 -15.42 -9.79 -1.71
C LYS A 210 -16.59 -10.61 -1.14
N SER A 211 -16.48 -11.05 0.12
CA SER A 211 -17.28 -12.13 0.66
C SER A 211 -18.50 -11.73 1.49
N ARG A 212 -18.73 -10.48 1.92
CA ARG A 212 -19.83 -10.23 2.89
C ARG A 212 -20.59 -8.91 2.72
N GLY A 213 -21.84 -9.04 2.27
CA GLY A 213 -22.90 -8.04 2.40
C GLY A 213 -23.54 -7.97 3.79
N VAL A 214 -22.80 -8.23 4.87
CA VAL A 214 -23.39 -8.44 6.20
C VAL A 214 -22.51 -7.80 7.29
N ILE A 215 -23.04 -6.70 7.82
CA ILE A 215 -23.01 -6.26 9.23
C ILE A 215 -21.84 -5.38 9.73
N ARG A 216 -22.22 -4.13 10.08
CA ARG A 216 -21.46 -3.10 10.82
C ARG A 216 -20.83 -3.58 12.15
N TYR A 217 -21.28 -4.69 12.72
CA TYR A 217 -20.73 -5.30 13.94
C TYR A 217 -19.28 -5.79 13.77
N TYR A 218 -18.88 -6.20 12.55
CA TYR A 218 -17.51 -6.64 12.28
C TYR A 218 -16.51 -5.47 12.23
N ALA A 219 -16.96 -4.23 12.03
CA ALA A 219 -16.05 -3.09 11.88
C ALA A 219 -15.24 -2.83 13.16
N LYS A 220 -15.89 -2.85 14.33
CA LYS A 220 -15.20 -2.65 15.63
C LYS A 220 -14.23 -3.78 15.97
N VAL A 221 -14.60 -5.03 15.64
CA VAL A 221 -13.73 -6.18 15.86
C VAL A 221 -12.50 -6.09 14.94
N LYS A 222 -12.71 -5.74 13.67
CA LYS A 222 -11.63 -5.56 12.69
C LYS A 222 -10.72 -4.38 13.04
N GLU A 223 -11.26 -3.28 13.55
CA GLU A 223 -10.49 -2.15 14.06
C GLU A 223 -9.55 -2.58 15.19
N LYS A 224 -10.06 -3.27 16.22
CA LYS A 224 -9.22 -3.77 17.33
C LYS A 224 -8.19 -4.81 16.87
N GLN A 225 -8.55 -5.68 15.93
CA GLN A 225 -7.61 -6.63 15.33
C GLN A 225 -6.52 -5.92 14.53
N ALA A 226 -6.87 -4.87 13.79
CA ALA A 226 -5.92 -4.04 13.05
C ALA A 226 -4.99 -3.28 13.99
N GLU A 227 -5.49 -2.80 15.13
CA GLU A 227 -4.68 -2.19 16.17
C GLU A 227 -3.63 -3.12 16.73
N ILE A 228 -4.05 -4.32 17.15
CA ILE A 228 -3.13 -5.34 17.65
C ILE A 228 -2.10 -5.70 16.56
N ALA A 229 -2.54 -5.85 15.30
CA ALA A 229 -1.67 -6.16 14.19
C ALA A 229 -0.62 -5.08 13.93
N ILE A 230 -1.05 -3.81 13.81
CA ILE A 230 -0.17 -2.67 13.54
C ILE A 230 0.83 -2.51 14.69
N ASN A 231 0.36 -2.50 15.94
CA ASN A 231 1.22 -2.33 17.10
C ASN A 231 2.24 -3.47 17.21
N ARG A 232 1.85 -4.72 16.94
CA ARG A 232 2.76 -5.87 16.97
C ARG A 232 3.82 -5.81 15.86
N VAL A 233 3.45 -5.37 14.65
CA VAL A 233 4.40 -5.17 13.56
C VAL A 233 5.40 -4.06 13.91
N ILE A 234 4.94 -2.95 14.48
CA ILE A 234 5.82 -1.85 14.89
C ILE A 234 6.74 -2.28 16.04
N ASP A 235 6.22 -2.97 17.06
CA ASP A 235 7.01 -3.52 18.17
C ASP A 235 8.07 -4.50 17.67
N TYR A 236 7.78 -5.31 16.65
CA TYR A 236 8.79 -6.18 16.03
C TYR A 236 9.90 -5.40 15.32
N VAL A 237 9.58 -4.28 14.67
CA VAL A 237 10.60 -3.43 14.03
C VAL A 237 11.52 -2.79 15.06
N ASP A 238 10.97 -2.39 16.22
CA ASP A 238 11.74 -1.74 17.29
C ASP A 238 12.51 -2.76 18.16
N HIS A 239 11.97 -3.97 18.32
CA HIS A 239 12.49 -5.02 19.22
C HIS A 239 12.56 -6.39 18.52
N PRO A 240 13.35 -6.55 17.44
CA PRO A 240 13.42 -7.79 16.69
C PRO A 240 13.81 -9.01 17.52
N GLU A 241 14.67 -8.82 18.52
CA GLU A 241 15.16 -9.86 19.43
C GLU A 241 14.03 -10.54 20.21
N LYS A 242 12.98 -9.80 20.57
CA LYS A 242 11.80 -10.32 21.29
C LYS A 242 11.01 -11.35 20.49
N TYR A 243 11.14 -11.32 19.16
CA TYR A 243 10.37 -12.18 18.25
C TYR A 243 11.20 -13.32 17.65
N LYS A 244 12.52 -13.34 17.88
CA LYS A 244 13.44 -14.29 17.26
C LYS A 244 13.01 -15.74 17.45
N GLU A 245 12.82 -16.18 18.69
CA GLU A 245 12.42 -17.56 19.02
C GLU A 245 11.08 -17.94 18.40
N PHE A 246 10.11 -17.02 18.41
CA PHE A 246 8.79 -17.23 17.80
C PHE A 246 8.89 -17.43 16.28
N LEU A 247 9.71 -16.63 15.60
CA LEU A 247 9.90 -16.71 14.17
C LEU A 247 10.65 -17.96 13.75
N GLU A 248 11.69 -18.36 14.50
CA GLU A 248 12.42 -19.62 14.31
C GLU A 248 11.48 -20.82 14.46
N MET A 249 10.71 -20.89 15.56
CA MET A 249 9.71 -21.95 15.77
C MET A 249 8.71 -22.03 14.62
N ARG A 250 8.24 -20.88 14.10
CA ARG A 250 7.28 -20.86 12.98
C ARG A 250 7.91 -21.31 11.68
N ALA A 251 9.15 -20.93 11.40
CA ALA A 251 9.88 -21.38 10.22
C ALA A 251 10.03 -22.90 10.23
N ASP A 252 10.39 -23.48 11.38
CA ASP A 252 10.50 -24.94 11.55
C ASP A 252 9.17 -25.65 11.30
N ILE A 253 8.06 -25.14 11.85
CA ILE A 253 6.71 -25.70 11.63
C ILE A 253 6.33 -25.65 10.14
N MET A 254 6.71 -24.59 9.41
CA MET A 254 6.43 -24.48 7.98
C MET A 254 7.26 -25.49 7.16
N LEU A 255 8.54 -25.68 7.50
CA LEU A 255 9.42 -26.66 6.87
C LEU A 255 8.97 -28.10 7.11
N MET A 256 8.32 -28.39 8.25
CA MET A 256 7.75 -29.71 8.53
C MET A 256 6.46 -30.00 7.74
N LYS A 257 5.81 -28.98 7.17
CA LYS A 257 4.53 -29.10 6.44
C LYS A 257 4.69 -29.08 4.91
N SER A 258 5.89 -28.83 4.41
CA SER A 258 6.24 -28.82 2.97
C SER A 258 6.72 -30.20 2.51
#